data_AF-A0A7W3AL59-F1
#
_entry.id   AF-A0A7W3AL59-F1
#
_cell.length_a   1.000
_cell.length_b   1.000
_cell.length_c   1.000
_cell.angle_alpha   90.00
_cell.angle_beta   90.00
_cell.angle_gamma   90.00
#
_symmetry.space_group_name_H-M   'P 1'
#
loop_
_entity.id
_entity.type
_entity.pdbx_description
1 polymer ?
#
loop_
_entity_poly.entity_id
_entity_poly.type
_entity_poly.pdbx_seq_one_letter_code
_entity_poly.pdbx_strand_id
1 'polypeptide(L)'
;MNLMNVYEKIENHLLAIYKISPHDRETGNLVKCRAVKLTQLYLLVYKHANTSFIRSSHKISLSELIYTASGKLIAEPQSVPPALVLLILKEQLNQLANDPDNLLVGVENKLKEWLFERLEWHQQLCSELPTLPELRWSDLPNELFGLKQES
;
A
#
# COMPACT_ATOMS: atom_id res chain seq x y z
N MET A 1 9.07 12.46 9.16
CA MET A 1 8.12 12.04 8.10
C MET A 1 6.76 11.81 8.74
N ASN A 2 5.69 12.46 8.29
CA ASN A 2 4.36 12.23 8.82
C ASN A 2 3.68 11.13 7.99
N LEU A 3 3.59 9.92 8.56
CA LEU A 3 3.02 8.75 7.88
C LEU A 3 1.52 8.90 7.61
N MET A 4 0.80 9.65 8.46
CA MET A 4 -0.61 9.94 8.26
C MET A 4 -0.83 10.81 7.02
N ASN A 5 0.02 11.81 6.79
CA ASN A 5 -0.05 12.63 5.56
C ASN A 5 0.20 11.78 4.30
N VAL A 6 1.09 10.78 4.39
CA VAL A 6 1.33 9.85 3.26
C VAL A 6 0.10 8.99 3.02
N TYR A 7 -0.50 8.45 4.08
CA TYR A 7 -1.73 7.68 4.02
C TYR A 7 -2.87 8.49 3.38
N GLU A 8 -3.15 9.69 3.88
CA GLU A 8 -4.21 10.57 3.35
C GLU A 8 -3.96 10.92 1.88
N LYS A 9 -2.69 11.15 1.53
CA LYS A 9 -2.31 11.43 0.14
C LYS A 9 -2.59 10.25 -0.79
N ILE A 10 -2.23 9.04 -0.38
CA ILE A 10 -2.51 7.83 -1.17
C ILE A 10 -4.02 7.57 -1.22
N GLU A 11 -4.73 7.67 -0.10
CA GLU A 11 -6.19 7.51 -0.02
C GLU A 11 -6.91 8.45 -1.00
N ASN A 12 -6.66 9.75 -0.90
CA ASN A 12 -7.30 10.75 -1.74
C ASN A 12 -6.97 10.56 -3.22
N HIS A 13 -5.75 10.17 -3.54
CA HIS A 13 -5.32 9.91 -4.91
C HIS A 13 -6.07 8.70 -5.52
N LEU A 14 -6.19 7.61 -4.77
CA LEU A 14 -6.91 6.41 -5.21
C LEU A 14 -8.41 6.66 -5.32
N LEU A 15 -9.02 7.38 -4.37
CA LEU A 15 -10.43 7.76 -4.43
C LEU A 15 -10.73 8.56 -5.71
N ALA A 16 -9.84 9.49 -6.07
CA ALA A 16 -9.98 10.30 -7.28
C ALA A 16 -9.82 9.47 -8.57
N ILE A 17 -8.78 8.62 -8.65
CA ILE A 17 -8.52 7.80 -9.86
C ILE A 17 -9.63 6.77 -10.07
N TYR A 18 -10.11 6.14 -9.00
CA TYR A 18 -11.17 5.13 -9.09
C TYR A 18 -12.57 5.75 -9.15
N LYS A 19 -12.69 7.09 -9.07
CA LYS A 19 -13.95 7.83 -9.13
C LYS A 19 -14.98 7.33 -8.11
N ILE A 20 -14.51 7.04 -6.89
CA ILE A 20 -15.36 6.51 -5.82
C ILE A 20 -16.23 7.64 -5.27
N SER A 21 -17.54 7.39 -5.19
CA SER A 21 -18.48 8.34 -4.59
C SER A 21 -18.22 8.48 -3.08
N PRO A 22 -18.27 9.69 -2.51
CA PRO A 22 -18.21 9.88 -1.05
C PRO A 22 -19.32 9.15 -0.28
N HIS A 23 -20.41 8.79 -0.95
CA HIS A 23 -21.52 8.04 -0.37
C HIS A 23 -21.30 6.51 -0.41
N ASP A 24 -20.35 6.03 -1.22
CA ASP A 24 -19.97 4.62 -1.28
C ASP A 24 -18.95 4.30 -0.17
N ARG A 25 -19.47 4.10 1.04
CA ARG A 25 -18.65 3.78 2.21
C ARG A 25 -17.92 2.45 2.08
N GLU A 26 -18.49 1.50 1.34
CA GLU A 26 -17.94 0.15 1.21
C GLU A 26 -16.67 0.16 0.37
N THR A 27 -16.78 0.69 -0.85
CA THR A 27 -15.64 0.84 -1.75
C THR A 27 -14.64 1.85 -1.18
N GLY A 28 -15.13 2.89 -0.49
CA GLY A 28 -14.28 3.82 0.26
C GLY A 28 -13.42 3.11 1.32
N ASN A 29 -13.98 2.21 2.12
CA ASN A 29 -13.21 1.45 3.11
C ASN A 29 -12.23 0.47 2.46
N LEU A 30 -12.56 -0.13 1.32
CA LEU A 30 -11.59 -0.93 0.54
C LEU A 30 -10.41 -0.08 0.07
N VAL A 31 -10.65 1.16 -0.38
CA VAL A 31 -9.58 2.09 -0.77
C VAL A 31 -8.69 2.40 0.45
N LYS A 32 -9.27 2.62 1.62
CA LYS A 32 -8.50 2.83 2.87
C LYS A 32 -7.63 1.63 3.21
N CYS A 33 -8.15 0.41 3.12
CA CYS A 33 -7.37 -0.81 3.30
C CYS A 33 -6.16 -0.86 2.34
N ARG A 34 -6.38 -0.52 1.07
CA ARG A 34 -5.31 -0.45 0.07
C ARG A 34 -4.29 0.66 0.40
N ALA A 35 -4.77 1.83 0.81
CA ALA A 35 -3.93 2.97 1.18
C ALA A 35 -3.03 2.66 2.38
N VAL A 36 -3.53 1.96 3.40
CA VAL A 36 -2.71 1.46 4.53
C VAL A 36 -1.56 0.60 4.02
N LYS A 37 -1.84 -0.41 3.18
CA LYS A 37 -0.79 -1.31 2.67
C LYS A 37 0.25 -0.60 1.82
N LEU A 38 -0.18 0.35 1.01
CA LEU A 38 0.74 1.19 0.23
C LEU A 38 1.56 2.14 1.09
N THR A 39 0.99 2.63 2.19
CA THR A 39 1.71 3.47 3.16
C THR A 39 2.77 2.65 3.91
N GLN A 40 2.47 1.41 4.27
CA GLN A 40 3.44 0.46 4.83
C GLN A 40 4.58 0.18 3.83
N LEU A 41 4.25 -0.02 2.55
CA LEU A 41 5.26 -0.16 1.50
C LEU A 41 6.15 1.06 1.38
N TYR A 42 5.57 2.26 1.37
CA TYR A 42 6.34 3.50 1.35
C TYR A 42 7.25 3.62 2.57
N LEU A 43 6.78 3.29 3.78
CA LEU A 43 7.61 3.30 4.99
C LEU A 43 8.78 2.33 4.88
N LEU A 44 8.56 1.11 4.35
CA LEU A 44 9.61 0.12 4.14
C LEU A 44 10.70 0.66 3.19
N VAL A 45 10.27 1.21 2.05
CA VAL A 45 11.15 1.82 1.05
C VAL A 45 11.90 3.00 1.65
N TYR A 46 11.22 3.88 2.40
CA TYR A 46 11.82 5.03 3.05
C TYR A 46 12.87 4.61 4.11
N LYS A 47 12.54 3.63 4.96
CA LYS A 47 13.51 3.10 5.94
C LYS A 47 14.73 2.55 5.20
N HIS A 48 14.54 1.73 4.16
CA HIS A 48 15.63 1.16 3.35
C HIS A 48 16.48 2.23 2.63
N ALA A 49 15.87 3.28 2.08
CA ALA A 49 16.57 4.38 1.43
C ALA A 49 17.52 5.14 2.37
N ASN A 50 17.21 5.12 3.67
CA ASN A 50 17.94 5.85 4.69
C ASN A 50 18.86 4.98 5.57
N THR A 51 19.00 3.67 5.29
CA THR A 51 19.95 2.80 6.03
C THR A 51 21.39 2.95 5.55
N SER A 52 21.62 3.42 4.31
CA SER A 52 22.94 3.60 3.72
C SER A 52 23.55 4.97 4.00
N PHE A 53 24.89 5.04 4.03
CA PHE A 53 25.65 6.30 4.13
C PHE A 53 25.35 7.26 2.98
N ILE A 54 25.01 6.72 1.80
CA ILE A 54 24.49 7.47 0.66
C ILE A 54 22.99 7.18 0.56
N ARG A 55 22.15 8.20 0.71
CA ARG A 55 20.70 8.05 0.54
C ARG A 55 20.41 7.56 -0.87
N SER A 56 19.83 6.36 -1.00
CA SER A 56 19.38 5.84 -2.29
C SER A 56 18.02 6.44 -2.65
N SER A 57 17.74 6.54 -3.95
CA SER A 57 16.40 6.97 -4.38
C SER A 57 15.38 5.90 -4.01
N HIS A 58 14.14 6.31 -3.72
CA HIS A 58 13.06 5.36 -3.40
C HIS A 58 12.85 4.31 -4.48
N LYS A 59 13.06 4.67 -5.76
CA LYS A 59 13.03 3.73 -6.89
C LYS A 59 14.08 2.64 -6.74
N ILE A 60 15.33 3.01 -6.45
CA ILE A 60 16.44 2.05 -6.26
C ILE A 60 16.16 1.18 -5.04
N SER A 61 15.77 1.77 -3.91
CA SER A 61 15.49 1.02 -2.69
C SER A 61 14.35 0.02 -2.88
N LEU A 62 13.29 0.40 -3.62
CA LEU A 62 12.21 -0.50 -3.98
C LEU A 62 12.72 -1.68 -4.84
N SER A 63 13.56 -1.41 -5.83
CA SER A 63 14.21 -2.46 -6.64
C SER A 63 15.04 -3.42 -5.81
N GLU A 64 15.88 -2.91 -4.91
CA GLU A 64 16.74 -3.72 -4.04
C GLU A 64 15.93 -4.61 -3.10
N LEU A 65 14.87 -4.06 -2.49
CA LEU A 65 13.96 -4.80 -1.62
C LEU A 65 13.29 -5.96 -2.36
N ILE A 66 12.73 -5.69 -3.54
CA ILE A 66 12.05 -6.72 -4.35
C ILE A 66 13.03 -7.77 -4.86
N TYR A 67 14.19 -7.33 -5.37
CA TYR A 67 15.22 -8.24 -5.85
C TYR A 67 15.68 -9.18 -4.75
N THR A 68 15.92 -8.66 -3.55
CA THR A 68 16.33 -9.48 -2.40
C THR A 68 15.23 -10.44 -1.95
N ALA A 69 14.01 -9.93 -1.78
CA ALA A 69 12.88 -10.73 -1.28
C ALA A 69 12.39 -11.79 -2.29
N SER A 70 12.59 -11.56 -3.59
CA SER A 70 12.27 -12.53 -4.65
C SER A 70 13.37 -13.59 -4.87
N GLY A 71 14.39 -13.64 -4.02
CA GLY A 71 15.51 -14.57 -4.22
C GLY A 71 16.36 -14.23 -5.44
N LYS A 72 16.49 -12.93 -5.77
CA LYS A 72 17.25 -12.38 -6.89
C LYS A 72 16.65 -12.65 -8.26
N LEU A 73 15.34 -12.90 -8.34
CA LEU A 73 14.64 -13.19 -9.59
C LEU A 73 14.05 -11.94 -10.27
N ILE A 74 13.60 -10.95 -9.49
CA ILE A 74 12.94 -9.75 -10.03
C ILE A 74 13.86 -8.55 -9.84
N ALA A 75 14.56 -8.15 -10.90
CA ALA A 75 15.48 -7.01 -10.88
C ALA A 75 14.75 -5.66 -11.07
N GLU A 76 13.63 -5.65 -11.80
CA GLU A 76 12.88 -4.44 -12.13
C GLU A 76 11.47 -4.47 -11.52
N PRO A 77 11.16 -3.64 -10.51
CA PRO A 77 9.85 -3.59 -9.87
C PRO A 77 8.69 -3.33 -10.82
N GLN A 78 8.95 -2.52 -11.85
CA GLN A 78 7.94 -2.12 -12.83
C GLN A 78 7.59 -3.25 -13.81
N SER A 79 8.41 -4.31 -13.88
CA SER A 79 8.12 -5.52 -14.66
C SER A 79 6.99 -6.37 -14.07
N VAL A 80 6.60 -6.12 -12.82
CA VAL A 80 5.58 -6.89 -12.11
C VAL A 80 4.45 -5.99 -11.57
N PRO A 81 3.23 -6.51 -11.39
CA PRO A 81 2.15 -5.74 -10.79
C PRO A 81 2.46 -5.32 -9.35
N PRO A 82 2.04 -4.12 -8.89
CA PRO A 82 2.19 -3.69 -7.50
C PRO A 82 1.61 -4.68 -6.49
N ALA A 83 0.51 -5.36 -6.84
CA ALA A 83 -0.09 -6.39 -6.00
C ALA A 83 0.89 -7.55 -5.73
N LEU A 84 1.68 -7.94 -6.73
CA LEU A 84 2.70 -8.97 -6.57
C LEU A 84 3.86 -8.47 -5.70
N VAL A 85 4.24 -7.20 -5.82
CA VAL A 85 5.25 -6.58 -4.92
C VAL A 85 4.80 -6.62 -3.46
N LEU A 86 3.54 -6.26 -3.19
CA LEU A 86 2.99 -6.33 -1.83
C LEU A 86 2.99 -7.77 -1.30
N LEU A 87 2.80 -8.77 -2.17
CA LEU A 87 2.86 -10.18 -1.81
C LEU A 87 4.31 -10.64 -1.53
N ILE A 88 5.26 -10.28 -2.39
CA ILE A 88 6.69 -10.59 -2.23
C ILE A 88 7.22 -10.02 -0.91
N LEU A 89 6.80 -8.79 -0.56
CA LEU A 89 7.26 -8.09 0.65
C LEU A 89 6.36 -8.32 1.86
N LYS A 90 5.43 -9.28 1.80
CA LYS A 90 4.37 -9.46 2.82
C LYS A 90 4.92 -9.60 4.22
N GLU A 91 6.01 -10.36 4.41
CA GLU A 91 6.58 -10.58 5.73
C GLU A 91 7.15 -9.30 6.35
N GLN A 92 7.92 -8.54 5.57
CA GLN A 92 8.49 -7.26 6.00
C GLN A 92 7.40 -6.23 6.29
N LEU A 93 6.34 -6.20 5.47
CA LEU A 93 5.19 -5.32 5.69
C LEU A 93 4.45 -5.69 6.98
N ASN A 94 4.30 -6.98 7.29
CA ASN A 94 3.67 -7.43 8.53
C ASN A 94 4.52 -7.08 9.76
N GLN A 95 5.85 -7.14 9.67
CA GLN A 95 6.73 -6.69 10.75
C GLN A 95 6.54 -5.21 11.04
N LEU A 96 6.43 -4.36 10.01
CA LEU A 96 6.15 -2.93 10.17
C LEU A 96 4.76 -2.65 10.76
N ALA A 97 3.75 -3.44 10.37
CA ALA A 97 2.39 -3.27 10.90
C ALA A 97 2.31 -3.53 12.41
N ASN A 98 3.15 -4.44 12.91
CA ASN A 98 3.23 -4.82 14.32
C ASN A 98 4.22 -3.95 15.13
N ASP A 99 4.81 -2.92 14.52
CA ASP A 99 5.67 -1.97 15.21
C ASP A 99 4.85 -1.21 16.27
N PRO A 100 5.25 -1.18 17.56
CA PRO A 100 4.51 -0.49 18.61
C PRO A 100 4.38 1.02 18.35
N ASP A 101 5.26 1.61 17.54
CA ASP A 101 5.21 3.01 17.14
C ASP A 101 4.45 3.23 15.81
N ASN A 102 3.70 2.24 15.35
CA ASN A 102 2.91 2.34 14.11
C ASN A 102 1.79 3.39 14.25
N LEU A 103 2.03 4.57 13.69
CA LEU A 103 1.08 5.69 13.66
C LEU A 103 -0.24 5.38 12.92
N LEU A 104 -0.31 4.29 12.14
CA LEU A 104 -1.53 3.85 11.46
C LEU A 104 -2.39 2.89 12.29
N VAL A 105 -1.94 2.47 13.47
CA VAL A 105 -2.61 1.43 14.27
C VAL A 105 -4.11 1.72 14.52
N GLY A 106 -4.46 2.98 14.77
CA GLY A 106 -5.85 3.38 14.97
C GLY A 106 -6.72 3.27 13.70
N VAL A 107 -6.14 3.53 12.53
CA VAL A 107 -6.83 3.35 11.23
C VAL A 107 -6.96 1.86 10.93
N GLU A 108 -5.89 1.09 11.14
CA GLU A 108 -5.86 -0.35 10.92
C GLU A 108 -6.88 -1.09 11.77
N ASN A 109 -6.99 -0.76 13.06
CA ASN A 109 -7.95 -1.42 13.95
C ASN A 109 -9.39 -1.17 13.53
N LYS A 110 -9.75 0.08 13.19
CA LYS A 110 -11.09 0.41 12.67
C LYS A 110 -11.41 -0.34 11.38
N LEU A 111 -10.42 -0.49 10.48
CA LEU A 111 -10.61 -1.22 9.23
C LEU A 111 -10.70 -2.73 9.45
N LYS A 112 -9.97 -3.29 10.44
CA LYS A 112 -10.08 -4.69 10.84
C LYS A 112 -11.45 -5.00 11.43
N GLU A 113 -11.95 -4.14 12.34
CA GLU A 113 -13.30 -4.23 12.90
C GLU A 113 -14.35 -4.21 11.78
N TRP A 114 -14.29 -3.21 10.90
CA TRP A 114 -15.19 -3.13 9.75
C TRP A 114 -15.11 -4.37 8.84
N LEU A 115 -13.90 -4.87 8.56
CA LEU A 115 -13.72 -6.04 7.70
C LEU A 115 -14.28 -7.30 8.38
N PHE A 116 -14.10 -7.44 9.69
CA PHE A 116 -14.63 -8.57 10.45
C PHE A 116 -16.16 -8.58 10.45
N GLU A 117 -16.78 -7.44 10.82
CA GLU A 117 -18.23 -7.27 10.72
C GLU A 117 -18.71 -7.62 9.31
N ARG A 118 -18.05 -7.08 8.28
CA ARG A 118 -18.47 -7.31 6.90
C ARG A 118 -18.34 -8.77 6.44
N LEU A 119 -17.30 -9.49 6.89
CA LEU A 119 -17.12 -10.91 6.58
C LEU A 119 -18.23 -11.76 7.22
N GLU A 120 -18.64 -11.44 8.45
CA GLU A 120 -19.78 -12.10 9.10
C GLU A 120 -21.09 -11.86 8.33
N TRP A 121 -21.33 -10.62 7.88
CA TRP A 121 -22.50 -10.27 7.08
C TRP A 121 -22.52 -10.97 5.71
N HIS A 122 -21.38 -11.06 5.01
CA HIS A 122 -21.30 -11.74 3.72
C HIS A 122 -21.53 -13.26 3.82
N GLN A 123 -21.03 -13.90 4.87
CA GLN A 123 -21.31 -15.32 5.14
C GLN A 123 -22.81 -15.60 5.29
N GLN A 124 -23.59 -14.60 5.72
CA GLN A 124 -25.04 -14.71 5.90
C GLN A 124 -25.85 -14.40 4.63
N LEU A 125 -25.34 -13.57 3.72
CA LEU A 125 -26.13 -12.98 2.62
C LEU A 125 -25.73 -13.41 1.19
N CYS A 126 -24.62 -14.13 0.99
CA CYS A 126 -24.14 -14.59 -0.33
C CYS A 126 -24.10 -13.49 -1.42
N SER A 127 -23.86 -12.24 -1.05
CA SER A 127 -23.67 -11.14 -2.01
C SER A 127 -22.23 -11.09 -2.52
N GLU A 128 -22.04 -10.65 -3.76
CA GLU A 128 -20.71 -10.35 -4.29
C GLU A 128 -20.12 -9.11 -3.59
N LEU A 129 -18.86 -9.20 -3.17
CA LEU A 129 -18.14 -8.06 -2.61
C LEU A 129 -17.83 -7.05 -3.72
N PRO A 130 -18.00 -5.74 -3.48
CA PRO A 130 -17.47 -4.74 -4.41
C PRO A 130 -15.97 -4.95 -4.58
N THR A 131 -15.53 -4.95 -5.84
CA THR A 131 -14.12 -5.14 -6.18
C THR A 131 -13.52 -3.82 -6.63
N LEU A 132 -12.34 -3.50 -6.08
CA LEU A 132 -11.57 -2.38 -6.57
C LEU A 132 -10.91 -2.74 -7.91
N PRO A 133 -10.65 -1.75 -8.78
CA PRO A 133 -9.80 -1.94 -9.95
C PRO A 133 -8.46 -2.58 -9.56
N GLU A 134 -7.86 -3.32 -10.49
CA GLU A 134 -6.52 -3.86 -10.31
C GLU A 134 -5.53 -2.70 -10.11
N LEU A 135 -4.71 -2.80 -9.07
CA LEU A 135 -3.76 -1.75 -8.70
C LEU A 135 -2.60 -1.70 -9.71
N ARG A 136 -2.39 -0.54 -10.34
CA ARG A 136 -1.28 -0.30 -11.28
C ARG A 136 -0.26 0.67 -10.70
N TRP A 137 0.99 0.60 -11.17
CA TRP A 137 2.03 1.56 -10.76
C TRP A 137 1.66 3.01 -11.13
N SER A 138 0.89 3.19 -12.20
CA SER A 138 0.35 4.50 -12.61
C SER A 138 -0.65 5.10 -11.64
N ASP A 139 -1.25 4.27 -10.76
CA ASP A 139 -2.25 4.69 -9.77
C ASP A 139 -1.58 5.17 -8.47
N LEU A 140 -0.26 5.08 -8.36
CA LEU A 140 0.47 5.53 -7.18
C LEU A 140 0.93 6.99 -7.38
N PRO A 141 0.94 7.82 -6.32
CA PRO A 141 1.54 9.14 -6.38
C PRO A 141 3.03 9.03 -6.73
N ASN A 142 3.43 9.52 -7.91
CA ASN A 142 4.78 9.36 -8.45
C ASN A 142 5.86 9.84 -7.48
N GLU A 143 5.60 10.97 -6.83
CA GLU A 143 6.51 11.66 -5.92
C GLU A 143 6.84 10.85 -4.66
N LEU A 144 6.06 9.82 -4.33
CA LEU A 144 6.33 8.95 -3.19
C LEU A 144 7.33 7.85 -3.53
N PHE A 145 7.26 7.29 -4.74
CA PHE A 145 8.04 6.10 -5.12
C PHE A 145 9.09 6.39 -6.20
N GLY A 146 9.08 7.59 -6.81
CA GLY A 146 9.99 7.97 -7.90
C GLY A 146 9.80 7.10 -9.15
N LEU A 147 8.58 6.63 -9.41
CA LEU A 147 8.31 5.60 -10.42
C LEU A 147 8.26 6.13 -11.85
N LYS A 148 7.94 7.42 -12.05
CA LYS A 148 8.01 8.08 -13.36
C LYS A 148 9.23 9.01 -13.40
N GLN A 149 9.85 9.13 -14.57
CA GLN A 149 10.80 10.21 -14.84
C GLN A 149 10.02 11.53 -14.80
N GLU A 150 10.49 12.50 -14.02
CA GLU A 150 10.06 13.89 -14.19
C GLU A 150 10.47 14.30 -15.62
N SER A 151 9.48 14.75 -16.40
CA SER A 151 9.69 15.20 -17.78
C SER A 151 10.35 16.57 -17.80
#